data_AF-A0A0L0D9Q2-F1
#
_entry.id   AF-A0A0L0D9Q2-F1
#
_cell.length_a   1.000
_cell.length_b   1.000
_cell.length_c   1.000
_cell.angle_alpha   90.00
_cell.angle_beta   90.00
_cell.angle_gamma   90.00
#
_symmetry.space_group_name_H-M   'P 1'
#
loop_
_entity.id
_entity.type
_entity.pdbx_description
1 polymer ?
#
loop_
_entity_poly.entity_id
_entity_poly.type
_entity_poly.pdbx_seq_one_letter_code
_entity_poly.pdbx_strand_id
1 'polypeptide(L)'
;MLFAAFVALVSLARPSSWLDPISVLLLVSADDAINNINVAAVLDPPALDPQTFAEAFVDAFVAPHPRLLSVIRRVPFIGWCQWVELESFDPADHVHVHHAIIDHLALEQLTADLLGRPLAVDSPLWDLHLFPAYTRDDGAVCMAFVFRIHHVLGDGVTLARLFYSGFDGVVSPFSRQAHTLRTFRRPGAALPLSARFTQSGTAIWRLLFSTPDPPSALKRDESEYLAPTGSRVAAFATATARLAPLKAAARDLGVTINDVLLAVLAGALRTLALASSRPLAPVTSVVWVSLQPLRTMFTPLDMPPAPCWGNSHLGFVYVTLPLDQSDPLARVHAVHTQTTALLSAPDAALGSLLMAILGCIPRPILRPLWRLTAYKISSSMSNMPGPAAELSLAGRRLTRRRLLHPR
;
A
#
# COMPACT_ATOMS: atom_id res chain seq x y z
N MET A 1 10.88 -27.52 1.68
CA MET A 1 12.01 -26.95 2.47
C MET A 1 13.15 -26.44 1.61
N LEU A 2 13.67 -27.20 0.64
CA LEU A 2 14.80 -26.79 -0.22
C LEU A 2 14.56 -25.49 -1.00
N PHE A 3 13.39 -25.31 -1.62
CA PHE A 3 13.08 -24.08 -2.38
C PHE A 3 12.99 -22.83 -1.49
N ALA A 4 12.40 -22.94 -0.30
CA ALA A 4 12.34 -21.83 0.64
C ALA A 4 13.72 -21.47 1.21
N ALA A 5 14.59 -22.47 1.43
CA ALA A 5 15.99 -22.23 1.78
C ALA A 5 16.76 -21.55 0.63
N PHE A 6 16.50 -21.94 -0.63
CA PHE A 6 17.04 -21.27 -1.82
C PHE A 6 16.58 -19.81 -1.91
N VAL A 7 15.29 -19.53 -1.72
CA VAL A 7 14.76 -18.15 -1.71
C VAL A 7 15.38 -17.31 -0.60
N ALA A 8 15.55 -17.88 0.61
CA ALA A 8 16.22 -17.21 1.71
C ALA A 8 17.69 -16.90 1.38
N LEU A 9 18.41 -17.86 0.79
CA LEU A 9 19.81 -17.69 0.35
C LEU A 9 19.93 -16.60 -0.72
N VAL A 10 19.05 -16.64 -1.74
CA VAL A 10 18.99 -15.65 -2.82
C VAL A 10 18.61 -14.26 -2.28
N SER A 11 17.78 -14.18 -1.24
CA SER A 11 17.40 -12.89 -0.63
C SER A 11 18.50 -12.31 0.27
N LEU A 12 19.28 -13.16 0.94
CA LEU A 12 20.36 -12.75 1.86
C LEU A 12 21.68 -12.39 1.14
N ALA A 13 21.94 -12.97 -0.04
CA ALA A 13 23.20 -12.81 -0.77
C ALA A 13 23.15 -11.76 -1.91
N ARG A 14 22.03 -11.03 -2.07
CA ARG A 14 21.87 -10.05 -3.16
C ARG A 14 22.51 -8.70 -2.83
N PRO A 15 23.32 -8.12 -3.74
CA PRO A 15 23.75 -6.73 -3.62
C PRO A 15 22.54 -5.80 -3.57
N SER A 16 22.67 -4.66 -2.90
CA SER A 16 21.59 -3.67 -2.77
C SER A 16 21.05 -3.21 -4.13
N SER A 17 21.85 -3.23 -5.20
CA SER A 17 21.41 -2.86 -6.55
C SER A 17 20.31 -3.76 -7.13
N TRP A 18 20.10 -4.96 -6.59
CA TRP A 18 19.09 -5.90 -7.08
C TRP A 18 17.75 -5.70 -6.38
N LEU A 19 16.66 -5.93 -7.12
CA LEU A 19 15.32 -5.92 -6.55
C LEU A 19 15.14 -7.13 -5.63
N ASP A 20 14.47 -6.93 -4.50
CA ASP A 20 14.00 -8.04 -3.68
C ASP A 20 12.90 -8.82 -4.43
N PRO A 21 12.71 -10.11 -4.14
CA PRO A 21 11.74 -10.93 -4.86
C PRO A 21 10.30 -10.40 -4.81
N ILE A 22 9.88 -9.77 -3.71
CA ILE A 22 8.51 -9.22 -3.59
C ILE A 22 8.36 -8.03 -4.53
N SER A 23 9.36 -7.16 -4.63
CA SER A 23 9.38 -6.08 -5.63
C SER A 23 9.35 -6.60 -7.07
N VAL A 24 10.04 -7.71 -7.38
CA VAL A 24 9.94 -8.36 -8.70
C VAL A 24 8.52 -8.86 -8.96
N LEU A 25 7.87 -9.50 -7.98
CA LEU A 25 6.49 -9.96 -8.09
C LEU A 25 5.53 -8.81 -8.42
N LEU A 26 5.65 -7.68 -7.71
CA LEU A 26 4.84 -6.48 -7.93
C LEU A 26 5.13 -5.81 -9.29
N LEU A 27 6.26 -6.08 -9.92
CA LEU A 27 6.56 -5.65 -11.30
C LEU A 27 5.99 -6.62 -12.36
N VAL A 28 5.62 -7.85 -11.98
CA VAL A 28 5.05 -8.88 -12.88
C VAL A 28 3.53 -8.92 -12.83
N SER A 29 2.93 -8.65 -11.67
CA SER A 29 1.47 -8.71 -11.46
C SER A 29 0.66 -7.71 -12.30
N ALA A 30 1.33 -6.75 -12.93
CA ALA A 30 0.74 -5.78 -13.84
C ALA A 30 1.21 -6.12 -15.26
N ASP A 31 0.29 -6.59 -16.10
CA ASP A 31 0.60 -6.79 -17.52
C ASP A 31 0.96 -5.46 -18.23
N ASP A 32 0.70 -4.27 -17.62
CA ASP A 32 1.20 -2.95 -18.06
C ASP A 32 1.32 -1.95 -16.89
N ALA A 33 2.36 -2.03 -16.04
CA ALA A 33 2.80 -0.95 -15.10
C ALA A 33 1.75 -0.21 -14.21
N ILE A 34 0.59 -0.81 -13.93
CA ILE A 34 -0.43 -0.25 -13.02
C ILE A 34 -0.28 -0.87 -11.63
N ASN A 35 0.81 -0.53 -10.96
CA ASN A 35 1.03 -0.74 -9.52
C ASN A 35 1.57 0.56 -8.90
N ASN A 36 0.93 1.67 -9.27
CA ASN A 36 1.32 3.02 -8.87
C ASN A 36 0.51 3.45 -7.67
N ILE A 37 1.15 3.96 -6.63
CA ILE A 37 0.50 4.67 -5.54
C ILE A 37 0.37 6.13 -5.92
N ASN A 38 -0.80 6.71 -5.69
CA ASN A 38 -1.03 8.14 -5.85
C ASN A 38 -1.15 8.79 -4.47
N VAL A 39 -0.35 9.82 -4.22
CA VAL A 39 -0.44 10.69 -3.04
C VAL A 39 -1.02 12.03 -3.49
N ALA A 40 -2.25 12.34 -3.09
CA ALA A 40 -2.88 13.62 -3.35
C ALA A 40 -2.83 14.52 -2.10
N ALA A 41 -2.38 15.76 -2.25
CA ALA A 41 -2.34 16.72 -1.16
C ALA A 41 -2.67 18.15 -1.62
N VAL A 42 -3.12 18.96 -0.66
CA VAL A 42 -3.49 20.36 -0.85
C VAL A 42 -2.68 21.24 0.09
N LEU A 43 -2.07 22.30 -0.45
CA LEU A 43 -1.27 23.26 0.28
C LEU A 43 -2.13 24.43 0.78
N ASP A 44 -1.73 25.03 1.90
CA ASP A 44 -2.30 26.29 2.39
C ASP A 44 -2.03 27.44 1.39
N PRO A 45 -2.94 28.42 1.28
CA PRO A 45 -2.72 29.61 0.47
C PRO A 45 -1.59 30.50 1.02
N PRO A 46 -1.03 31.41 0.21
CA PRO A 46 -1.36 31.64 -1.20
C PRO A 46 -0.73 30.60 -2.13
N ALA A 47 -1.31 30.45 -3.32
CA ALA A 47 -0.76 29.61 -4.38
C ALA A 47 0.72 29.93 -4.60
N LEU A 48 1.55 28.88 -4.66
CA LEU A 48 2.95 28.99 -5.03
C LEU A 48 3.08 29.01 -6.55
N ASP A 49 4.19 29.58 -7.02
CA ASP A 49 4.63 29.35 -8.38
C ASP A 49 4.92 27.83 -8.59
N PRO A 50 4.36 27.18 -9.62
CA PRO A 50 4.53 25.75 -9.86
C PRO A 50 5.98 25.32 -10.01
N GLN A 51 6.81 26.14 -10.65
CA GLN A 51 8.21 25.82 -10.88
C GLN A 51 8.98 25.85 -9.56
N THR A 52 8.80 26.90 -8.76
CA THR A 52 9.38 27.01 -7.41
C THR A 52 8.98 25.82 -6.52
N PHE A 53 7.72 25.39 -6.58
CA PHE A 53 7.27 24.23 -5.83
C PHE A 53 7.89 22.92 -6.36
N ALA A 54 7.98 22.76 -7.67
CA ALA A 54 8.59 21.58 -8.30
C ALA A 54 10.07 21.43 -7.91
N GLU A 55 10.84 22.52 -7.97
CA GLU A 55 12.25 22.56 -7.56
C GLU A 55 12.39 22.14 -6.09
N ALA A 56 11.61 22.77 -5.19
CA ALA A 56 11.61 22.40 -3.77
C ALA A 56 11.19 20.94 -3.51
N PHE A 57 10.23 20.41 -4.29
CA PHE A 57 9.82 19.02 -4.19
C PHE A 57 10.95 18.08 -4.65
N VAL A 58 11.60 18.37 -5.77
CA VAL A 58 12.71 17.57 -6.30
C VAL A 58 13.89 17.58 -5.32
N ASP A 59 14.27 18.74 -4.79
CA ASP A 59 15.36 18.88 -3.83
C ASP A 59 15.09 18.13 -2.53
N ALA A 60 13.84 18.13 -2.06
CA ALA A 60 13.48 17.47 -0.79
C ALA A 60 13.23 15.96 -0.94
N PHE A 61 12.60 15.52 -2.03
CA PHE A 61 12.15 14.13 -2.20
C PHE A 61 13.00 13.33 -3.17
N VAL A 62 13.50 13.91 -4.25
CA VAL A 62 14.12 13.16 -5.35
C VAL A 62 15.65 13.15 -5.22
N ALA A 63 16.26 14.33 -5.15
CA ALA A 63 17.72 14.48 -5.13
C ALA A 63 18.43 13.70 -4.01
N PRO A 64 17.89 13.59 -2.78
CA PRO A 64 18.54 12.84 -1.70
C PRO A 64 18.49 11.30 -1.88
N HIS A 65 17.73 10.81 -2.86
CA HIS A 65 17.39 9.40 -2.97
C HIS A 65 17.74 8.86 -4.37
N PRO A 66 18.93 8.25 -4.56
CA PRO A 66 19.38 7.74 -5.87
C PRO A 66 18.42 6.75 -6.55
N ARG A 67 17.56 6.09 -5.77
CA ARG A 67 16.50 5.21 -6.30
C ARG A 67 15.46 5.91 -7.15
N LEU A 68 15.19 7.18 -6.88
CA LEU A 68 14.29 8.00 -7.68
C LEU A 68 14.97 8.55 -8.95
N LEU A 69 16.27 8.31 -9.11
CA LEU A 69 17.06 8.60 -10.31
C LEU A 69 17.45 7.32 -11.06
N SER A 70 16.83 6.19 -10.69
CA SER A 70 17.16 4.86 -11.22
C SER A 70 16.04 4.29 -12.08
N VAL A 71 16.44 3.54 -13.11
CA VAL A 71 15.57 2.71 -13.93
C VAL A 71 15.75 1.24 -13.59
N ILE A 72 14.78 0.41 -13.97
CA ILE A 72 14.85 -1.04 -13.75
C ILE A 72 15.31 -1.71 -15.04
N ARG A 73 16.44 -2.43 -14.98
CA ARG A 73 16.92 -3.29 -16.06
C ARG A 73 16.69 -4.76 -15.71
N ARG A 74 16.22 -5.51 -16.71
CA ARG A 74 15.91 -6.94 -16.56
C ARG A 74 17.08 -7.78 -17.05
N VAL A 75 17.41 -8.82 -16.31
CA VAL A 75 18.37 -9.83 -16.72
C VAL A 75 17.63 -10.91 -17.53
N PRO A 76 18.05 -11.17 -18.78
CA PRO A 76 17.44 -12.19 -19.63
C PRO A 76 17.40 -13.58 -18.96
N PHE A 77 16.38 -14.38 -19.30
CA PHE A 77 16.14 -15.78 -18.91
C PHE A 77 15.88 -16.08 -17.42
N ILE A 78 16.52 -15.35 -16.50
CA ILE A 78 16.38 -15.55 -15.05
C ILE A 78 15.23 -14.69 -14.48
N GLY A 79 14.83 -13.63 -15.19
CA GLY A 79 13.70 -12.77 -14.82
C GLY A 79 14.01 -11.83 -13.65
N TRP A 80 15.27 -11.78 -13.21
CA TRP A 80 15.72 -10.88 -12.17
C TRP A 80 15.80 -9.45 -12.68
N CYS A 81 15.63 -8.51 -11.76
CA CYS A 81 15.60 -7.09 -12.05
C CYS A 81 16.64 -6.38 -11.18
N GLN A 82 17.33 -5.43 -11.78
CA GLN A 82 18.34 -4.61 -11.13
C GLN A 82 18.00 -3.13 -11.34
N TRP A 83 18.24 -2.34 -10.32
CA TRP A 83 18.25 -0.89 -10.43
C TRP A 83 19.55 -0.42 -11.08
N VAL A 84 19.40 0.46 -12.06
CA VAL A 84 20.51 1.12 -12.76
C VAL A 84 20.27 2.62 -12.66
N GLU A 85 21.19 3.33 -12.02
CA GLU A 85 21.15 4.79 -11.92
C GLU A 85 21.40 5.41 -13.29
N LEU A 86 20.66 6.47 -13.62
CA LEU A 86 20.85 7.19 -14.87
C LEU A 86 22.04 8.15 -14.78
N GLU A 87 22.82 8.23 -15.86
CA GLU A 87 23.95 9.18 -15.96
C GLU A 87 23.49 10.63 -16.07
N SER A 88 22.30 10.86 -16.65
CA SER A 88 21.65 12.16 -16.73
C SER A 88 20.14 11.98 -16.57
N PHE A 89 19.52 12.90 -15.84
CA PHE A 89 18.10 12.91 -15.55
C PHE A 89 17.63 14.36 -15.43
N ASP A 90 16.62 14.74 -16.22
CA ASP A 90 15.95 16.03 -16.08
C ASP A 90 14.63 15.83 -15.32
N PRO A 91 14.50 16.36 -14.08
CA PRO A 91 13.25 16.31 -13.33
C PRO A 91 12.06 16.95 -14.06
N ALA A 92 12.29 17.88 -14.99
CA ALA A 92 11.22 18.53 -15.74
C ALA A 92 10.37 17.55 -16.55
N ASP A 93 10.95 16.44 -17.04
CA ASP A 93 10.24 15.40 -17.77
C ASP A 93 9.20 14.65 -16.91
N HIS A 94 9.33 14.73 -15.59
CA HIS A 94 8.50 14.05 -14.60
C HIS A 94 7.53 14.99 -13.88
N VAL A 95 7.53 16.29 -14.20
CA VAL A 95 6.65 17.30 -13.59
C VAL A 95 5.63 17.78 -14.61
N HIS A 96 4.35 17.67 -14.26
CA HIS A 96 3.24 18.03 -15.12
C HIS A 96 2.37 19.10 -14.46
N VAL A 97 2.36 20.31 -15.02
CA VAL A 97 1.56 21.43 -14.50
C VAL A 97 0.22 21.52 -15.25
N HIS A 98 -0.88 21.53 -14.50
CA HIS A 98 -2.25 21.58 -15.01
C HIS A 98 -2.92 22.90 -14.61
N HIS A 99 -3.13 23.80 -15.56
CA HIS A 99 -3.68 25.14 -15.31
C HIS A 99 -5.21 25.21 -15.23
N ALA A 100 -5.90 24.07 -15.35
CA ALA A 100 -7.34 24.01 -15.17
C ALA A 100 -7.72 24.40 -13.73
N ILE A 101 -8.76 25.22 -13.59
CA ILE A 101 -9.37 25.46 -12.28
C ILE A 101 -10.09 24.18 -11.87
N ILE A 102 -9.69 23.61 -10.73
CA ILE A 102 -10.27 22.37 -10.22
C ILE A 102 -10.77 22.55 -8.80
N ASP A 103 -11.79 21.81 -8.45
CA ASP A 103 -12.30 21.72 -7.09
C ASP A 103 -11.92 20.37 -6.46
N HIS A 104 -12.53 20.09 -5.32
CA HIS A 104 -12.34 18.84 -4.63
C HIS A 104 -12.69 17.60 -5.45
N LEU A 105 -13.85 17.61 -6.11
CA LEU A 105 -14.37 16.47 -6.86
C LEU A 105 -13.51 16.20 -8.11
N ALA A 106 -13.10 17.26 -8.81
CA ALA A 106 -12.21 17.15 -9.95
C ALA A 106 -10.84 16.57 -9.55
N LEU A 107 -10.28 16.98 -8.42
CA LEU A 107 -9.03 16.41 -7.90
C LEU A 107 -9.18 14.90 -7.61
N GLU A 108 -10.30 14.48 -7.03
CA GLU A 108 -10.60 13.06 -6.76
C GLU A 108 -10.69 12.24 -8.06
N GLN A 109 -11.39 12.75 -9.08
CA GLN A 109 -11.51 12.12 -10.39
C GLN A 109 -10.16 12.02 -11.10
N LEU A 110 -9.39 13.11 -11.14
CA LEU A 110 -8.06 13.14 -11.72
C LEU A 110 -7.11 12.16 -11.02
N THR A 111 -7.16 12.09 -9.68
CA THR A 111 -6.36 11.14 -8.91
C THR A 111 -6.73 9.69 -9.26
N ALA A 112 -8.02 9.40 -9.48
CA ALA A 112 -8.48 8.08 -9.89
C ALA A 112 -8.03 7.73 -11.32
N ASP A 113 -8.21 8.65 -12.27
CA ASP A 113 -7.79 8.48 -13.66
C ASP A 113 -6.29 8.21 -13.76
N LEU A 114 -5.50 8.97 -13.01
CA LEU A 114 -4.04 8.80 -12.93
C LEU A 114 -3.63 7.44 -12.34
N LEU A 115 -4.41 6.88 -11.43
CA LEU A 115 -4.15 5.56 -10.85
C LEU A 115 -4.26 4.45 -11.89
N GLY A 116 -5.16 4.60 -12.86
CA GLY A 116 -5.36 3.66 -13.96
C GLY A 116 -4.29 3.75 -15.06
N ARG A 117 -3.42 4.76 -15.03
CA ARG A 117 -2.40 4.97 -16.05
C ARG A 117 -1.06 4.34 -15.64
N PRO A 118 -0.42 3.54 -16.50
CA PRO A 118 0.92 3.02 -16.26
C PRO A 118 1.96 4.14 -16.13
N LEU A 119 3.02 3.89 -15.36
CA LEU A 119 4.24 4.70 -15.41
C LEU A 119 5.17 4.15 -16.50
N ALA A 120 5.96 5.03 -17.13
CA ALA A 120 6.91 4.64 -18.16
C ALA A 120 8.03 3.79 -17.54
N VAL A 121 8.13 2.52 -17.96
CA VAL A 121 9.06 1.55 -17.36
C VAL A 121 10.54 1.79 -17.69
N ASP A 122 10.81 2.62 -18.70
CA ASP A 122 12.15 3.01 -19.13
C ASP A 122 12.64 4.33 -18.52
N SER A 123 11.82 4.94 -17.65
CA SER A 123 12.12 6.15 -16.90
C SER A 123 12.03 5.87 -15.40
N PRO A 124 12.57 6.75 -14.53
CA PRO A 124 12.34 6.63 -13.10
C PRO A 124 10.84 6.55 -12.77
N LEU A 125 10.48 5.64 -11.89
CA LEU A 125 9.09 5.20 -11.72
C LEU A 125 8.29 6.10 -10.76
N TRP A 126 8.23 7.38 -11.09
CA TRP A 126 7.42 8.38 -10.40
C TRP A 126 7.09 9.55 -11.34
N ASP A 127 6.04 10.31 -11.06
CA ASP A 127 5.80 11.62 -11.68
C ASP A 127 5.02 12.52 -10.69
N LEU A 128 5.04 13.83 -10.94
CA LEU A 128 4.42 14.84 -10.10
C LEU A 128 3.45 15.68 -10.92
N HIS A 129 2.17 15.63 -10.59
CA HIS A 129 1.13 16.45 -11.21
C HIS A 129 0.79 17.63 -10.29
N LEU A 130 0.94 18.86 -10.78
CA LEU A 130 0.68 20.10 -10.06
C LEU A 130 -0.59 20.78 -10.56
N PHE A 131 -1.41 21.26 -9.62
CA PHE A 131 -2.67 21.95 -9.89
C PHE A 131 -2.68 23.31 -9.15
N PRO A 132 -2.06 24.36 -9.72
CA PRO A 132 -1.92 25.67 -9.06
C PRO A 132 -3.24 26.43 -8.84
N ALA A 133 -4.31 26.06 -9.57
CA ALA A 133 -5.62 26.70 -9.50
C ALA A 133 -6.66 25.82 -8.80
N TYR A 134 -6.30 25.22 -7.66
CA TYR A 134 -7.23 24.44 -6.85
C TYR A 134 -8.11 25.37 -6.00
N THR A 135 -9.42 25.24 -6.12
CA THR A 135 -10.40 26.01 -5.34
C THR A 135 -10.89 25.15 -4.18
N ARG A 136 -10.63 25.61 -2.96
CA ARG A 136 -11.08 24.96 -1.73
C ARG A 136 -12.56 25.25 -1.47
N ASP A 137 -13.19 24.43 -0.63
CA ASP A 137 -14.60 24.55 -0.23
C ASP A 137 -14.96 25.95 0.36
N ASP A 138 -13.99 26.69 0.88
CA ASP A 138 -14.14 28.06 1.42
C ASP A 138 -13.87 29.17 0.39
N GLY A 139 -13.64 28.82 -0.88
CA GLY A 139 -13.37 29.76 -1.98
C GLY A 139 -11.92 30.21 -2.09
N ALA A 140 -11.03 29.77 -1.19
CA ALA A 140 -9.61 30.09 -1.30
C ALA A 140 -8.97 29.35 -2.48
N VAL A 141 -8.19 30.08 -3.30
CA VAL A 141 -7.36 29.48 -4.34
C VAL A 141 -6.02 29.09 -3.75
N CYS A 142 -5.67 27.82 -3.89
CA CYS A 142 -4.38 27.28 -3.49
C CYS A 142 -3.88 26.24 -4.49
N MET A 143 -2.78 25.58 -4.16
CA MET A 143 -2.19 24.55 -5.01
C MET A 143 -2.50 23.16 -4.44
N ALA A 144 -2.88 22.24 -5.33
CA ALA A 144 -2.91 20.82 -5.05
C ALA A 144 -1.84 20.09 -5.87
N PHE A 145 -1.43 18.91 -5.43
CA PHE A 145 -0.57 18.03 -6.21
C PHE A 145 -0.99 16.57 -6.08
N VAL A 146 -0.65 15.78 -7.10
CA VAL A 146 -0.71 14.32 -7.09
C VAL A 146 0.69 13.80 -7.41
N PHE A 147 1.33 13.17 -6.44
CA PHE A 147 2.61 12.48 -6.61
C PHE A 147 2.34 10.99 -6.85
N ARG A 148 2.76 10.48 -8.01
CA ARG A 148 2.59 9.08 -8.38
C ARG A 148 3.93 8.38 -8.23
N ILE A 149 3.92 7.19 -7.65
CA ILE A 149 5.13 6.42 -7.39
C ILE A 149 4.85 4.93 -7.54
N HIS A 150 5.71 4.18 -8.24
CA HIS A 150 5.50 2.75 -8.41
C HIS A 150 5.85 1.99 -7.11
N HIS A 151 4.99 1.05 -6.70
CA HIS A 151 5.15 0.28 -5.45
C HIS A 151 6.42 -0.59 -5.39
N VAL A 152 7.12 -0.73 -6.52
CA VAL A 152 8.42 -1.43 -6.57
C VAL A 152 9.50 -0.72 -5.75
N LEU A 153 9.34 0.58 -5.50
CA LEU A 153 10.26 1.38 -4.70
C LEU A 153 10.17 1.04 -3.21
N GLY A 154 8.99 0.65 -2.71
CA GLY A 154 8.86 0.35 -1.30
C GLY A 154 7.50 -0.18 -0.89
N ASP A 155 7.46 -0.86 0.24
CA ASP A 155 6.21 -1.08 0.96
C ASP A 155 5.64 0.23 1.53
N GLY A 156 4.43 0.17 2.10
CA GLY A 156 3.78 1.35 2.66
C GLY A 156 4.60 2.07 3.72
N VAL A 157 5.42 1.36 4.52
CA VAL A 157 6.30 1.99 5.52
C VAL A 157 7.46 2.67 4.83
N THR A 158 8.15 2.01 3.90
CA THR A 158 9.26 2.60 3.13
C THR A 158 8.82 3.83 2.35
N LEU A 159 7.66 3.78 1.69
CA LEU A 159 7.14 4.92 0.95
C LEU A 159 6.61 6.03 1.86
N ALA A 160 6.08 5.69 3.04
CA ALA A 160 5.76 6.69 4.05
C ALA A 160 7.03 7.39 4.58
N ARG A 161 8.14 6.66 4.78
CA ARG A 161 9.44 7.28 5.15
C ARG A 161 9.90 8.25 4.08
N LEU A 162 9.85 7.85 2.81
CA LEU A 162 10.16 8.73 1.69
C LEU A 162 9.25 9.96 1.69
N PHE A 163 7.95 9.75 1.83
CA PHE A 163 6.99 10.84 1.78
C PHE A 163 7.12 11.78 2.99
N TYR A 164 7.57 11.32 4.15
CA TYR A 164 7.77 12.19 5.31
C TYR A 164 9.17 12.80 5.37
N SER A 165 10.19 12.20 4.75
CA SER A 165 11.56 12.74 4.80
C SER A 165 11.72 14.09 4.11
N GLY A 166 10.91 14.38 3.08
CA GLY A 166 10.96 15.65 2.38
C GLY A 166 10.10 16.77 2.99
N PHE A 167 9.36 16.54 4.08
CA PHE A 167 8.61 17.60 4.77
C PHE A 167 9.34 18.13 5.99
N ASP A 168 9.22 19.43 6.22
CA ASP A 168 9.66 20.05 7.47
C ASP A 168 8.76 19.61 8.65
N GLY A 169 9.34 19.53 9.84
CA GLY A 169 8.58 19.37 11.09
C GLY A 169 8.15 17.94 11.44
N VAL A 170 8.65 16.90 10.76
CA VAL A 170 8.34 15.51 11.09
C VAL A 170 9.01 15.10 12.40
N VAL A 171 8.25 15.21 13.49
CA VAL A 171 8.61 14.62 14.79
C VAL A 171 7.84 13.31 14.96
N SER A 172 8.53 12.23 15.30
CA SER A 172 7.89 10.94 15.56
C SER A 172 6.84 11.07 16.69
N PRO A 173 5.55 10.79 16.44
CA PRO A 173 4.51 10.80 17.48
C PRO A 173 4.73 9.69 18.53
N PHE A 174 5.61 8.73 18.26
CA PHE A 174 5.93 7.63 19.16
C PHE A 174 7.03 7.97 20.20
N SER A 175 7.51 9.22 20.23
CA SER A 175 8.57 9.63 21.17
C SER A 175 8.13 9.73 22.64
N ARG A 176 6.84 9.55 22.99
CA ARG A 176 6.33 9.76 24.37
C ARG A 176 5.63 8.59 25.06
N GLN A 177 5.54 7.40 24.46
CA GLN A 177 5.01 6.21 25.15
C GLN A 177 6.04 5.09 25.17
N ALA A 178 6.93 5.14 26.16
CA ALA A 178 7.61 3.96 26.68
C ALA A 178 6.60 3.11 27.47
N HIS A 179 5.56 2.58 26.80
CA HIS A 179 4.91 1.41 27.33
C HIS A 179 5.82 0.23 27.04
N THR A 180 6.20 -0.44 28.13
CA THR A 180 6.95 -1.67 28.22
C THR A 180 6.70 -2.49 26.96
N LEU A 181 7.71 -2.51 26.08
CA LEU A 181 7.67 -3.29 24.88
C LEU A 181 7.40 -4.74 25.30
N ARG A 182 6.17 -5.22 25.08
CA ARG A 182 6.03 -6.59 24.58
C ARG A 182 6.67 -6.53 23.20
N THR A 183 7.99 -6.62 23.21
CA THR A 183 8.76 -7.02 22.06
C THR A 183 8.04 -8.23 21.51
N PHE A 184 7.53 -8.13 20.29
CA PHE A 184 7.47 -9.31 19.45
C PHE A 184 8.91 -9.82 19.47
N ARG A 185 9.14 -10.82 20.31
CA ARG A 185 10.44 -11.46 20.47
C ARG A 185 10.81 -11.84 19.05
N ARG A 186 11.86 -11.22 18.50
CA ARG A 186 12.59 -11.86 17.39
C ARG A 186 12.80 -13.28 17.89
N PRO A 187 12.33 -14.34 17.20
CA PRO A 187 12.69 -15.68 17.59
C PRO A 187 14.21 -15.77 17.36
N GLY A 188 14.98 -15.39 18.37
CA GLY A 188 16.37 -15.77 18.56
C GLY A 188 16.36 -17.23 18.96
N ALA A 189 16.05 -18.05 17.98
CA ALA A 189 16.26 -19.47 17.87
C ALA A 189 15.76 -19.79 16.47
N ALA A 190 16.66 -20.20 15.58
CA ALA A 190 16.30 -20.74 14.28
C ALA A 190 15.44 -21.99 14.51
N LEU A 191 14.12 -21.81 14.67
CA LEU A 191 13.19 -22.91 14.59
C LEU A 191 13.32 -23.47 13.17
N PRO A 192 13.59 -24.77 13.01
CA PRO A 192 13.75 -25.36 11.69
C PRO A 192 12.49 -25.07 10.87
N LEU A 193 12.68 -24.78 9.57
CA LEU A 193 11.57 -24.45 8.66
C LEU A 193 10.42 -25.47 8.75
N SER A 194 10.71 -26.73 9.08
CA SER A 194 9.74 -27.80 9.34
C SER A 194 8.79 -27.51 10.50
N ALA A 195 9.26 -26.91 11.60
CA ALA A 195 8.44 -26.58 12.76
C ALA A 195 7.52 -25.36 12.53
N ARG A 196 7.82 -24.51 11.54
CA ARG A 196 6.92 -23.40 11.13
C ARG A 196 5.74 -23.91 10.28
N PHE A 197 5.89 -25.07 9.64
CA PHE A 197 4.85 -25.67 8.78
C PHE A 197 3.83 -26.52 9.56
N THR A 198 4.19 -27.07 10.72
CA THR A 198 3.31 -28.00 11.46
C THR A 198 2.22 -27.33 12.29
N GLN A 199 2.31 -26.02 12.55
CA GLN A 199 1.32 -25.30 13.36
C GLN A 199 0.68 -24.09 12.66
N SER A 200 1.10 -23.76 11.44
CA SER A 200 0.69 -22.53 10.75
C SER A 200 0.81 -22.70 9.24
N GLY A 201 -0.28 -23.18 8.65
CA GLY A 201 -0.42 -23.35 7.20
C GLY A 201 -1.58 -22.54 6.63
N THR A 202 -2.33 -21.79 7.44
CA THR A 202 -3.60 -21.16 7.05
C THR A 202 -3.47 -20.18 5.90
N ALA A 203 -2.44 -19.32 5.86
CA ALA A 203 -2.26 -18.37 4.76
C ALA A 203 -1.93 -19.05 3.43
N ILE A 204 -0.97 -20.00 3.44
CA ILE A 204 -0.57 -20.77 2.25
C ILE A 204 -1.70 -21.72 1.82
N TRP A 205 -2.34 -22.39 2.78
CA TRP A 205 -3.46 -23.30 2.55
C TRP A 205 -4.67 -22.56 2.00
N ARG A 206 -4.99 -21.36 2.51
CA ARG A 206 -6.02 -20.51 1.93
C ARG A 206 -5.64 -20.04 0.53
N LEU A 207 -4.41 -19.57 0.30
CA LEU A 207 -4.02 -19.15 -1.05
C LEU A 207 -4.09 -20.32 -2.05
N LEU A 208 -3.58 -21.48 -1.70
CA LEU A 208 -3.48 -22.63 -2.61
C LEU A 208 -4.82 -23.36 -2.75
N PHE A 209 -5.58 -23.53 -1.67
CA PHE A 209 -6.73 -24.42 -1.60
C PHE A 209 -8.06 -23.74 -1.24
N SER A 210 -8.12 -22.44 -0.93
CA SER A 210 -9.42 -21.75 -0.84
C SER A 210 -10.08 -21.72 -2.21
N THR A 211 -11.39 -21.97 -2.20
CA THR A 211 -12.26 -21.66 -3.32
C THR A 211 -12.29 -20.13 -3.50
N PRO A 212 -12.46 -19.64 -4.74
CA PRO A 212 -12.72 -18.23 -4.95
C PRO A 212 -13.91 -17.75 -4.14
N ASP A 213 -13.90 -16.48 -3.71
CA ASP A 213 -15.09 -15.87 -3.12
C ASP A 213 -16.29 -16.05 -4.07
N PRO A 214 -17.47 -16.45 -3.57
CA PRO A 214 -18.69 -16.50 -4.36
C PRO A 214 -19.11 -15.08 -4.83
N PRO A 215 -20.04 -14.99 -5.80
CA PRO A 215 -20.61 -13.71 -6.20
C PRO A 215 -21.12 -12.90 -5.00
N SER A 216 -20.78 -11.60 -4.94
CA SER A 216 -21.04 -10.70 -3.83
C SER A 216 -21.29 -9.26 -4.30
N ALA A 217 -21.47 -8.33 -3.36
CA ALA A 217 -21.49 -6.89 -3.67
C ALA A 217 -20.27 -6.41 -4.45
N LEU A 218 -19.09 -7.02 -4.23
CA LEU A 218 -17.83 -6.61 -4.85
C LEU A 218 -17.39 -7.52 -5.99
N LYS A 219 -17.92 -8.74 -6.07
CA LYS A 219 -17.48 -9.77 -7.03
C LYS A 219 -18.65 -10.22 -7.89
N ARG A 220 -18.50 -10.12 -9.22
CA ARG A 220 -19.46 -10.67 -10.19
C ARG A 220 -19.19 -12.16 -10.45
N ASP A 221 -20.08 -12.81 -11.19
CA ASP A 221 -19.98 -14.23 -11.54
C ASP A 221 -18.64 -14.56 -12.22
N GLU A 222 -18.16 -15.79 -12.05
CA GLU A 222 -16.86 -16.29 -12.50
C GLU A 222 -16.67 -16.18 -14.02
N SER A 223 -17.77 -16.19 -14.78
CA SER A 223 -17.76 -16.06 -16.24
C SER A 223 -17.47 -14.64 -16.76
N GLU A 224 -17.62 -13.59 -15.95
CA GLU A 224 -17.49 -12.18 -16.41
C GLU A 224 -16.10 -11.57 -16.18
N TYR A 225 -15.28 -12.10 -15.27
CA TYR A 225 -14.02 -11.47 -14.84
C TYR A 225 -12.77 -11.95 -15.60
N LEU A 226 -12.84 -13.11 -16.27
CA LEU A 226 -11.73 -13.68 -17.05
C LEU A 226 -11.64 -13.12 -18.47
N ALA A 227 -12.59 -12.28 -18.90
CA ALA A 227 -12.47 -11.58 -20.17
C ALA A 227 -11.51 -10.38 -19.99
N PRO A 228 -10.34 -10.36 -20.66
CA PRO A 228 -9.46 -9.21 -20.66
C PRO A 228 -10.04 -8.18 -21.62
N THR A 229 -11.07 -7.44 -21.21
CA THR A 229 -11.84 -6.61 -22.15
C THR A 229 -12.14 -5.19 -21.68
N GLY A 230 -11.35 -4.63 -20.76
CA GLY A 230 -11.50 -3.21 -20.40
C GLY A 230 -10.26 -2.54 -19.83
N SER A 231 -10.18 -1.22 -20.00
CA SER A 231 -9.28 -0.35 -19.25
C SER A 231 -9.59 -0.46 -17.75
N ARG A 232 -8.56 -0.44 -16.90
CA ARG A 232 -8.76 -0.34 -15.45
C ARG A 232 -9.44 0.99 -15.15
N VAL A 233 -10.64 0.93 -14.58
CA VAL A 233 -11.35 2.12 -14.07
C VAL A 233 -11.17 2.15 -12.56
N ALA A 234 -10.61 3.26 -12.06
CA ALA A 234 -10.57 3.54 -10.63
C ALA A 234 -11.65 4.56 -10.30
N ALA A 235 -12.26 4.41 -9.13
CA ALA A 235 -13.11 5.44 -8.53
C ALA A 235 -12.50 5.81 -7.18
N PHE A 236 -12.54 7.09 -6.86
CA PHE A 236 -12.03 7.62 -5.61
C PHE A 236 -13.17 8.24 -4.82
N ALA A 237 -13.24 7.90 -3.53
CA ALA A 237 -14.22 8.44 -2.60
C ALA A 237 -13.58 8.54 -1.23
N THR A 238 -13.96 9.56 -0.47
CA THR A 238 -13.44 9.77 0.88
C THR A 238 -14.55 9.97 1.90
N ALA A 239 -14.30 9.47 3.10
CA ALA A 239 -15.13 9.70 4.27
C ALA A 239 -14.23 10.14 5.42
N THR A 240 -14.66 11.16 6.16
CA THR A 240 -13.96 11.66 7.34
C THR A 240 -14.74 11.33 8.59
N ALA A 241 -14.04 10.89 9.63
CA ALA A 241 -14.64 10.57 10.92
C ALA A 241 -13.72 11.03 12.05
N ARG A 242 -14.30 11.43 13.19
CA ARG A 242 -13.53 11.79 14.37
C ARG A 242 -12.87 10.52 14.95
N LEU A 243 -11.56 10.59 15.16
CA LEU A 243 -10.79 9.45 15.65
C LEU A 243 -11.05 9.13 17.14
N ALA A 244 -11.33 10.14 17.97
CA ALA A 244 -11.50 9.96 19.40
C ALA A 244 -12.70 9.06 19.77
N PRO A 245 -13.91 9.23 19.20
CA PRO A 245 -15.03 8.32 19.41
C PRO A 245 -14.73 6.87 18.99
N LEU A 246 -14.06 6.68 17.84
CA LEU A 246 -13.70 5.33 17.37
C LEU A 246 -12.71 4.65 18.32
N LYS A 247 -11.73 5.39 18.85
CA LYS A 247 -10.80 4.89 19.87
C LYS A 247 -11.50 4.60 21.20
N ALA A 248 -12.51 5.38 21.58
CA ALA A 248 -13.30 5.12 22.79
C ALA A 248 -14.10 3.83 22.64
N ALA A 249 -14.85 3.68 21.54
CA ALA A 249 -15.60 2.46 21.24
C ALA A 249 -14.71 1.21 21.22
N ALA A 250 -13.52 1.29 20.61
CA ALA A 250 -12.56 0.18 20.61
C ALA A 250 -12.14 -0.22 22.04
N ARG A 251 -11.86 0.76 22.92
CA ARG A 251 -11.51 0.51 24.33
C ARG A 251 -12.67 -0.11 25.10
N ASP A 252 -13.87 0.45 24.97
CA ASP A 252 -15.06 0.00 25.69
C ASP A 252 -15.45 -1.44 25.31
N LEU A 253 -15.20 -1.83 24.06
CA LEU A 253 -15.44 -3.19 23.56
C LEU A 253 -14.26 -4.14 23.78
N GLY A 254 -13.12 -3.66 24.28
CA GLY A 254 -11.91 -4.47 24.47
C GLY A 254 -11.23 -4.93 23.17
N VAL A 255 -11.44 -4.21 22.06
CA VAL A 255 -10.93 -4.56 20.72
C VAL A 255 -9.94 -3.52 20.18
N THR A 256 -9.33 -3.78 19.02
CA THR A 256 -8.46 -2.79 18.37
C THR A 256 -9.25 -1.84 17.48
N ILE A 257 -8.67 -0.68 17.16
CA ILE A 257 -9.28 0.26 16.20
C ILE A 257 -9.44 -0.36 14.80
N ASN A 258 -8.53 -1.25 14.39
CA ASN A 258 -8.63 -1.94 13.10
C ASN A 258 -9.86 -2.85 13.05
N ASP A 259 -10.20 -3.52 14.16
CA ASP A 259 -11.41 -4.36 14.25
C ASP A 259 -12.67 -3.53 14.04
N VAL A 260 -12.73 -2.34 14.67
CA VAL A 260 -13.84 -1.39 14.49
C VAL A 260 -13.93 -0.91 13.04
N LEU A 261 -12.80 -0.53 12.42
CA LEU A 261 -12.79 -0.05 11.02
C LEU A 261 -13.21 -1.14 10.03
N LEU A 262 -12.74 -2.37 10.20
CA LEU A 262 -13.13 -3.52 9.39
C LEU A 262 -14.62 -3.86 9.56
N ALA A 263 -15.16 -3.74 10.78
CA ALA A 263 -16.59 -3.94 11.03
C ALA A 263 -17.46 -2.83 10.42
N VAL A 264 -17.01 -1.58 10.47
CA VAL A 264 -17.67 -0.45 9.78
C VAL A 264 -17.70 -0.70 8.27
N LEU A 265 -16.57 -1.11 7.69
CA LEU A 265 -16.48 -1.47 6.27
C LEU A 265 -17.42 -2.63 5.92
N ALA A 266 -17.44 -3.71 6.71
CA ALA A 266 -18.35 -4.82 6.51
C ALA A 266 -19.82 -4.38 6.54
N GLY A 267 -20.16 -3.39 7.39
CA GLY A 267 -21.46 -2.74 7.41
C GLY A 267 -21.80 -1.91 6.18
N ALA A 268 -20.82 -1.15 5.68
CA ALA A 268 -20.98 -0.40 4.44
C ALA A 268 -21.19 -1.34 3.24
N LEU A 269 -20.42 -2.43 3.16
CA LEU A 269 -20.57 -3.45 2.12
C LEU A 269 -21.90 -4.20 2.23
N ARG A 270 -22.37 -4.50 3.44
CA ARG A 270 -23.72 -5.02 3.67
C ARG A 270 -24.78 -4.06 3.13
N THR A 271 -24.67 -2.77 3.46
CA THR A 271 -25.62 -1.74 2.99
C THR A 271 -25.62 -1.66 1.46
N LEU A 272 -24.44 -1.69 0.83
CA LEU A 272 -24.30 -1.72 -0.62
C LEU A 272 -24.92 -2.98 -1.24
N ALA A 273 -24.68 -4.15 -0.66
CA ALA A 273 -25.26 -5.41 -1.12
C ALA A 273 -26.79 -5.36 -1.10
N LEU A 274 -27.38 -4.89 0.01
CA LEU A 274 -28.83 -4.74 0.15
C LEU A 274 -29.39 -3.73 -0.85
N ALA A 275 -28.77 -2.55 -0.98
CA ALA A 275 -29.18 -1.51 -1.93
C ALA A 275 -29.09 -1.95 -3.40
N SER A 276 -28.21 -2.90 -3.70
CA SER A 276 -27.97 -3.43 -5.04
C SER A 276 -28.68 -4.77 -5.30
N SER A 277 -29.53 -5.23 -4.38
CA SER A 277 -30.19 -6.55 -4.44
C SER A 277 -29.22 -7.71 -4.67
N ARG A 278 -28.02 -7.61 -4.10
CA ARG A 278 -26.94 -8.61 -4.19
C ARG A 278 -26.87 -9.46 -2.92
N PRO A 279 -26.35 -10.70 -3.00
CA PRO A 279 -26.26 -11.58 -1.85
C PRO A 279 -25.32 -11.00 -0.78
N LEU A 280 -25.66 -11.26 0.48
CA LEU A 280 -24.82 -11.01 1.66
C LEU A 280 -23.73 -12.09 1.81
N ALA A 281 -23.08 -12.41 0.69
CA ALA A 281 -22.03 -13.40 0.67
C ALA A 281 -20.77 -12.89 1.42
N PRO A 282 -19.99 -13.78 2.03
CA PRO A 282 -18.73 -13.41 2.66
C PRO A 282 -17.79 -12.73 1.66
N VAL A 283 -17.08 -11.69 2.13
CA VAL A 283 -16.08 -10.97 1.33
C VAL A 283 -14.71 -11.24 1.93
N THR A 284 -13.86 -11.98 1.24
CA THR A 284 -12.47 -12.19 1.64
C THR A 284 -11.65 -10.96 1.26
N SER A 285 -11.00 -10.40 2.27
CA SER A 285 -10.15 -9.23 2.19
C SER A 285 -8.70 -9.61 2.48
N VAL A 286 -7.79 -9.13 1.64
CA VAL A 286 -6.37 -9.12 1.99
C VAL A 286 -6.08 -7.89 2.84
N VAL A 287 -5.57 -8.10 4.05
CA VAL A 287 -5.13 -7.03 4.95
C VAL A 287 -3.61 -6.99 4.90
N TRP A 288 -3.06 -5.91 4.36
CA TRP A 288 -1.62 -5.70 4.28
C TRP A 288 -1.06 -5.27 5.64
N VAL A 289 0.07 -5.86 6.02
CA VAL A 289 0.74 -5.58 7.28
C VAL A 289 2.22 -5.39 7.04
N SER A 290 2.80 -4.36 7.68
CA SER A 290 4.25 -4.21 7.69
C SER A 290 4.84 -5.13 8.75
N LEU A 291 5.90 -5.86 8.38
CA LEU A 291 6.74 -6.62 9.30
C LEU A 291 7.76 -5.72 10.01
N GLN A 292 7.80 -4.42 9.68
CA GLN A 292 8.57 -3.43 10.41
C GLN A 292 7.74 -2.72 11.47
N PRO A 293 8.37 -2.22 12.55
CA PRO A 293 7.67 -1.40 13.51
C PRO A 293 7.19 -0.10 12.86
N LEU A 294 5.88 0.14 12.80
CA LEU A 294 5.29 1.32 12.14
C LEU A 294 5.91 2.67 12.57
N ARG A 295 6.47 2.78 13.77
CA ARG A 295 7.18 4.00 14.20
C ARG A 295 8.34 4.40 13.30
N THR A 296 8.95 3.45 12.58
CA THR A 296 10.06 3.73 11.66
C THR A 296 9.62 4.52 10.45
N MET A 297 8.31 4.58 10.15
CA MET A 297 7.80 5.39 9.04
C MET A 297 8.04 6.88 9.21
N PHE A 298 8.27 7.35 10.44
CA PHE A 298 8.60 8.74 10.75
C PHE A 298 10.11 8.98 10.92
N THR A 299 10.92 7.98 10.57
CA THR A 299 12.37 8.09 10.59
C THR A 299 12.86 8.35 9.16
N PRO A 300 13.72 9.36 8.93
CA PRO A 300 14.34 9.60 7.65
C PRO A 300 14.94 8.33 7.04
N LEU A 301 14.92 8.21 5.70
CA LEU A 301 15.38 7.00 5.00
C LEU A 301 16.88 6.72 5.19
N ASP A 302 17.68 7.77 5.27
CA ASP A 302 19.12 7.76 5.51
C ASP A 302 19.51 7.43 6.96
N MET A 303 18.56 7.52 7.90
CA MET A 303 18.77 7.23 9.31
C MET A 303 18.51 5.75 9.67
N PRO A 304 19.25 5.19 10.65
CA PRO A 304 19.03 3.83 11.13
C PRO A 304 17.58 3.59 11.63
N PRO A 305 17.02 2.38 11.48
CA PRO A 305 17.63 1.20 10.85
C PRO A 305 17.81 1.40 9.33
N ALA A 306 18.85 0.74 8.79
CA ALA A 306 19.35 0.94 7.42
C ALA A 306 18.23 1.06 6.37
N PRO A 307 18.39 1.93 5.35
CA PRO A 307 17.42 2.09 4.28
C PRO A 307 17.09 0.75 3.62
N CYS A 308 15.86 0.30 3.80
CA CYS A 308 15.30 -0.89 3.18
C CYS A 308 14.33 -0.45 2.08
N TRP A 309 14.90 0.00 0.97
CA TRP A 309 14.12 0.12 -0.27
C TRP A 309 13.51 -1.23 -0.63
N GLY A 310 12.38 -1.20 -1.33
CA GLY A 310 11.67 -2.39 -1.76
C GLY A 310 10.67 -2.93 -0.73
N ASN A 311 10.27 -4.18 -0.92
CA ASN A 311 9.05 -4.75 -0.35
C ASN A 311 9.30 -5.95 0.57
N SER A 312 10.55 -6.16 0.99
CA SER A 312 10.98 -7.33 1.78
C SER A 312 10.29 -7.46 3.14
N HIS A 313 9.65 -6.39 3.63
CA HIS A 313 8.90 -6.38 4.88
C HIS A 313 7.38 -6.30 4.69
N LEU A 314 6.90 -6.42 3.46
CA LEU A 314 5.48 -6.52 3.18
C LEU A 314 4.99 -7.92 3.52
N GLY A 315 3.96 -7.99 4.37
CA GLY A 315 3.20 -9.19 4.66
C GLY A 315 1.71 -8.95 4.44
N PHE A 316 0.94 -10.02 4.48
CA PHE A 316 -0.52 -9.93 4.40
C PHE A 316 -1.19 -11.05 5.18
N VAL A 317 -2.45 -10.83 5.54
CA VAL A 317 -3.34 -11.84 6.12
C VAL A 317 -4.70 -11.80 5.43
N TYR A 318 -5.43 -12.92 5.46
CA TYR A 318 -6.79 -12.99 4.93
C TYR A 318 -7.83 -12.87 6.04
N VAL A 319 -8.69 -11.87 5.91
CA VAL A 319 -9.83 -11.64 6.81
C VAL A 319 -11.12 -11.72 5.99
N THR A 320 -12.11 -12.43 6.50
CA THR A 320 -13.41 -12.59 5.85
C THR A 320 -14.39 -11.65 6.52
N LEU A 321 -14.91 -10.68 5.78
CA LEU A 321 -15.80 -9.67 6.33
C LEU A 321 -17.20 -10.28 6.59
N PRO A 322 -17.74 -10.17 7.82
CA PRO A 322 -19.02 -10.77 8.21
C PRO A 322 -20.21 -9.89 7.77
N LEU A 323 -20.58 -9.96 6.49
CA LEU A 323 -21.67 -9.17 5.90
C LEU A 323 -23.06 -9.61 6.35
N ASP A 324 -23.20 -10.86 6.78
CA ASP A 324 -24.43 -11.49 7.27
C ASP A 324 -24.87 -10.96 8.65
N GLN A 325 -23.93 -10.46 9.45
CA GLN A 325 -24.19 -9.89 10.78
C GLN A 325 -24.87 -8.51 10.67
N SER A 326 -26.14 -8.43 11.05
CA SER A 326 -26.91 -7.17 11.08
C SER A 326 -26.54 -6.28 12.26
N ASP A 327 -26.34 -6.86 13.45
CA ASP A 327 -25.94 -6.15 14.66
C ASP A 327 -24.48 -5.63 14.54
N PRO A 328 -24.25 -4.31 14.66
CA PRO A 328 -22.92 -3.73 14.65
C PRO A 328 -21.98 -4.30 15.72
N LEU A 329 -22.48 -4.61 16.93
CA LEU A 329 -21.63 -5.11 18.02
C LEU A 329 -21.20 -6.55 17.76
N ALA A 330 -22.14 -7.43 17.41
CA ALA A 330 -21.81 -8.78 16.96
C ALA A 330 -20.80 -8.78 15.81
N ARG A 331 -20.93 -7.84 14.86
CA ARG A 331 -20.00 -7.70 13.73
C ARG A 331 -18.58 -7.34 14.19
N VAL A 332 -18.44 -6.40 15.13
CA VAL A 332 -17.12 -6.03 15.69
C VAL A 332 -16.48 -7.22 16.38
N HIS A 333 -17.23 -7.96 17.21
CA HIS A 333 -16.70 -9.14 17.89
C HIS A 333 -16.33 -10.27 16.92
N ALA A 334 -17.13 -10.50 15.88
CA ALA A 334 -16.81 -11.49 14.85
C ALA A 334 -15.49 -11.17 14.13
N VAL A 335 -15.29 -9.90 13.76
CA VAL A 335 -14.01 -9.44 13.19
C VAL A 335 -12.87 -9.63 14.19
N HIS A 336 -13.04 -9.20 15.44
CA HIS A 336 -12.01 -9.29 16.47
C HIS A 336 -11.57 -10.73 16.77
N THR A 337 -12.50 -11.67 16.83
CA THR A 337 -12.20 -13.10 17.00
C THR A 337 -11.36 -13.61 15.84
N GLN A 338 -11.69 -13.21 14.61
CA GLN A 338 -10.94 -13.62 13.42
C GLN A 338 -9.54 -13.00 13.37
N THR A 339 -9.40 -11.69 13.63
CA THR A 339 -8.10 -11.00 13.60
C THR A 339 -7.18 -11.48 14.71
N THR A 340 -7.70 -11.74 15.92
CA THR A 340 -6.93 -12.27 17.04
C THR A 340 -6.39 -13.68 16.74
N ALA A 341 -7.21 -14.55 16.16
CA ALA A 341 -6.77 -15.87 15.73
C ALA A 341 -5.63 -15.79 14.70
N LEU A 342 -5.72 -14.87 13.74
CA LEU A 342 -4.71 -14.66 12.70
C LEU A 342 -3.41 -14.05 13.23
N LEU A 343 -3.49 -13.11 14.18
CA LEU A 343 -2.32 -12.46 14.79
C LEU A 343 -1.56 -13.38 15.75
N SER A 344 -2.21 -14.42 16.28
CA SER A 344 -1.56 -15.46 17.09
C SER A 344 -0.72 -16.43 16.26
N ALA A 345 -0.94 -16.48 14.95
CA ALA A 345 -0.18 -17.28 13.98
C ALA A 345 0.92 -16.44 13.29
N PRO A 346 2.03 -17.05 12.84
CA PRO A 346 3.05 -16.43 11.99
C PRO A 346 2.56 -16.13 10.55
N ASP A 347 1.25 -15.98 10.34
CA ASP A 347 0.59 -15.92 9.03
C ASP A 347 1.09 -14.76 8.16
N ALA A 348 1.32 -13.59 8.75
CA ALA A 348 1.86 -12.44 8.02
C ALA A 348 3.27 -12.69 7.45
N ALA A 349 4.13 -13.34 8.24
CA ALA A 349 5.48 -13.69 7.81
C ALA A 349 5.47 -14.82 6.78
N LEU A 350 4.52 -15.74 6.87
CA LEU A 350 4.28 -16.78 5.87
C LEU A 350 3.76 -16.19 4.55
N GLY A 351 2.87 -15.20 4.61
CA GLY A 351 2.42 -14.44 3.44
C GLY A 351 3.58 -13.73 2.74
N SER A 352 4.46 -13.08 3.51
CA SER A 352 5.68 -12.46 2.97
C SER A 352 6.62 -13.48 2.29
N LEU A 353 6.85 -14.63 2.94
CA LEU A 353 7.65 -15.72 2.35
C LEU A 353 7.01 -16.24 1.05
N LEU A 354 5.69 -16.37 1.00
CA LEU A 354 4.95 -16.81 -0.18
C LEU A 354 5.08 -15.82 -1.34
N MET A 355 4.99 -14.51 -1.08
CA MET A 355 5.28 -13.49 -2.10
C MET A 355 6.72 -13.59 -2.60
N ALA A 356 7.68 -13.78 -1.69
CA ALA A 356 9.09 -13.90 -2.08
C ALA A 356 9.35 -15.14 -2.95
N ILE A 357 8.71 -16.28 -2.62
CA ILE A 357 8.72 -17.51 -3.42
C ILE A 357 8.15 -17.24 -4.82
N LEU A 358 6.97 -16.62 -4.91
CA LEU A 358 6.33 -16.28 -6.18
C LEU A 358 7.21 -15.33 -7.01
N GLY A 359 7.84 -14.35 -6.38
CA GLY A 359 8.77 -13.40 -7.03
C GLY A 359 10.03 -14.02 -7.63
N CYS A 360 10.39 -15.24 -7.22
CA CYS A 360 11.48 -16.01 -7.80
C CYS A 360 11.04 -16.92 -8.96
N ILE A 361 9.74 -17.05 -9.22
CA ILE A 361 9.21 -17.88 -10.32
C ILE A 361 9.35 -17.12 -11.65
N PRO A 362 9.89 -17.75 -12.71
CA PRO A 362 9.95 -17.15 -14.04
C PRO A 362 8.58 -16.67 -14.55
N ARG A 363 8.54 -15.49 -15.18
CA ARG A 363 7.31 -14.83 -15.65
C ARG A 363 6.34 -15.70 -16.47
N PRO A 364 6.80 -16.55 -17.42
CA PRO A 364 5.90 -17.38 -18.21
C PRO A 364 5.09 -18.38 -17.34
N ILE A 365 5.65 -18.79 -16.20
CA ILE A 365 5.00 -19.69 -15.24
C ILE A 365 4.20 -18.88 -14.22
N LEU A 366 4.74 -17.75 -13.75
CA LEU A 366 4.11 -16.91 -12.73
C LEU A 366 2.80 -16.26 -13.22
N ARG A 367 2.73 -15.80 -14.47
CA ARG A 367 1.55 -15.12 -15.03
C ARG A 367 0.25 -15.92 -14.88
N PRO A 368 0.14 -17.17 -15.38
CA PRO A 368 -1.07 -17.96 -15.21
C PRO A 368 -1.34 -18.31 -13.74
N LEU A 369 -0.29 -18.60 -12.96
CA LEU A 369 -0.42 -18.90 -11.53
C LEU A 369 -0.99 -17.72 -10.73
N TRP A 370 -0.51 -16.50 -11.01
CA TRP A 370 -0.96 -15.28 -10.36
C TRP A 370 -2.44 -15.00 -10.63
N ARG A 371 -2.91 -15.25 -11.86
CA ARG A 371 -4.34 -15.09 -12.20
C ARG A 371 -5.23 -16.01 -11.36
N LEU A 372 -4.78 -17.25 -11.10
CA LEU A 372 -5.53 -18.22 -10.29
C LEU A 372 -5.58 -17.86 -8.80
N THR A 373 -4.55 -17.19 -8.28
CA THR A 373 -4.45 -16.83 -6.85
C THR A 373 -5.04 -15.45 -6.54
N ALA A 374 -4.85 -14.46 -7.42
CA ALA A 374 -5.41 -13.12 -7.27
C ALA A 374 -6.94 -13.11 -7.35
N TYR A 375 -7.56 -14.04 -8.11
CA TYR A 375 -9.01 -14.17 -8.23
C TYR A 375 -9.72 -14.56 -6.91
N LYS A 376 -8.96 -15.05 -5.92
CA LYS A 376 -9.54 -15.56 -4.67
C LYS A 376 -9.95 -14.47 -3.69
N ILE A 377 -9.53 -13.23 -3.91
CA ILE A 377 -9.87 -12.09 -3.04
C ILE A 377 -10.81 -11.10 -3.71
N SER A 378 -11.75 -10.57 -2.94
CA SER A 378 -12.71 -9.56 -3.42
C SER A 378 -12.34 -8.13 -3.01
N SER A 379 -11.42 -7.98 -2.05
CA SER A 379 -11.01 -6.66 -1.57
C SER A 379 -9.61 -6.65 -0.98
N SER A 380 -9.04 -5.44 -0.90
CA SER A 380 -7.71 -5.19 -0.35
C SER A 380 -7.76 -3.99 0.59
N MET A 381 -7.11 -4.11 1.75
CA MET A 381 -7.17 -3.13 2.83
C MET A 381 -5.77 -2.85 3.39
N SER A 382 -5.50 -1.57 3.63
CA SER A 382 -4.32 -1.10 4.34
C SER A 382 -4.73 0.00 5.32
N ASN A 383 -4.03 0.09 6.45
CA ASN A 383 -4.21 1.18 7.39
C ASN A 383 -2.83 1.71 7.79
N MET A 384 -2.56 2.98 7.49
CA MET A 384 -1.31 3.64 7.84
C MET A 384 -1.58 4.87 8.71
N PRO A 385 -0.97 4.96 9.90
CA PRO A 385 -1.08 6.16 10.73
C PRO A 385 -0.42 7.34 10.03
N GLY A 386 -1.10 8.49 10.02
CA GLY A 386 -0.47 9.74 9.58
C GLY A 386 0.29 10.44 10.73
N PRO A 387 1.18 11.39 10.44
CA PRO A 387 1.90 12.15 11.46
C PRO A 387 0.95 13.05 12.25
N ALA A 388 1.32 13.27 13.52
CA ALA A 388 0.61 14.17 14.42
C ALA A 388 1.00 15.64 14.23
N ALA A 389 2.21 15.90 13.72
CA ALA A 389 2.69 17.23 13.40
C ALA A 389 2.07 17.75 12.08
N GLU A 390 1.95 19.07 11.99
CA GLU A 390 1.69 19.74 10.71
C GLU A 390 2.91 19.54 9.80
N LEU A 391 2.66 19.19 8.54
CA LEU A 391 3.71 19.03 7.53
C LEU A 391 3.79 20.31 6.71
N SER A 392 4.99 20.77 6.39
CA SER A 392 5.19 21.85 5.43
C SER A 392 6.28 21.53 4.42
N LEU A 393 6.12 22.04 3.21
CA LEU A 393 7.10 21.98 2.12
C LEU A 393 7.13 23.35 1.45
N ALA A 394 8.33 23.83 1.09
CA ALA A 394 8.51 25.15 0.49
C ALA A 394 7.83 26.29 1.30
N GLY A 395 7.84 26.20 2.63
CA GLY A 395 7.19 27.17 3.51
C GLY A 395 5.65 27.17 3.48
N ARG A 396 5.02 26.16 2.88
CA ARG A 396 3.56 25.98 2.86
C ARG A 396 3.13 24.73 3.61
N ARG A 397 2.09 24.86 4.43
CA ARG A 397 1.54 23.74 5.20
C ARG A 397 0.63 22.88 4.34
N LEU A 398 0.58 21.58 4.64
CA LEU A 398 -0.36 20.65 4.03
C LEU A 398 -1.66 20.63 4.83
N THR A 399 -2.78 20.97 4.17
CA THR A 399 -4.10 21.06 4.81
C THR A 399 -4.90 19.78 4.71
N ARG A 400 -4.78 19.07 3.59
CA ARG A 400 -5.40 17.77 3.35
C ARG A 400 -4.39 16.84 2.68
N ARG A 401 -4.36 15.58 3.13
CA ARG A 401 -3.51 14.52 2.59
C ARG A 401 -4.33 13.27 2.34
N ARG A 402 -4.09 12.60 1.22
CA ARG A 402 -4.80 11.39 0.81
C ARG A 402 -3.85 10.46 0.07
N LEU A 403 -3.88 9.18 0.44
CA LEU A 403 -3.07 8.15 -0.18
C LEU A 403 -3.99 7.14 -0.85
N LEU A 404 -3.70 6.80 -2.10
CA LEU A 404 -4.44 5.82 -2.88
C LEU A 404 -3.49 4.74 -3.41
N HIS A 405 -3.85 3.48 -3.19
CA HIS A 405 -3.14 2.32 -3.70
C HIS A 405 -4.08 1.52 -4.62
N PRO A 406 -3.62 1.04 -5.79
CA PRO A 406 -4.44 0.26 -6.72
C PRO A 406 -4.73 -1.11 -6.10
N ARG A 407 -5.95 -1.62 -6.24
CA ARG A 407 -6.33 -2.93 -5.69
C ARG A 407 -5.65 -4.08 -6.41
#